data_AF-A0A7V8BEB8-F1
#
_entry.id   AF-A0A7V8BEB8-F1
#
_cell.length_a   1.000
_cell.length_b   1.000
_cell.length_c   1.000
_cell.angle_alpha   90.00
_cell.angle_beta   90.00
_cell.angle_gamma   90.00
#
_symmetry.space_group_name_H-M   'P 1'
#
loop_
_entity.id
_entity.type
_entity.pdbx_description
1 polymer ?
#
loop_
_entity_poly.entity_id
_entity_poly.type
_entity_poly.pdbx_seq_one_letter_code
_entity_poly.pdbx_strand_id
1 'polypeptide(L)'
;MTTQSLPPDYPPAFARQYDSHLKHLSLKGLQPKTIDAYARAIRRLGAYFDYRLDALSEAQLTEYFSALIGSHSWSAVKLDLYGLQRPKGPGSHFSPHLGRNI
;
A
#
# COMPACT_ATOMS: atom_id res chain seq x y z
N MET A 1 -16.22 15.38 4.12
CA MET A 1 -15.87 14.32 3.17
C MET A 1 -14.73 14.84 2.32
N THR A 2 -13.49 14.48 2.63
CA THR A 2 -12.32 15.09 1.98
C THR A 2 -11.96 14.29 0.75
N THR A 3 -12.29 14.80 -0.42
CA THR A 3 -11.76 14.36 -1.71
C THR A 3 -10.24 14.52 -1.65
N GLN A 4 -9.51 13.42 -1.41
CA GLN A 4 -8.06 13.42 -1.55
C GLN A 4 -7.77 13.53 -3.05
N SER A 5 -7.48 14.76 -3.50
CA SER A 5 -7.03 15.01 -4.87
C SER A 5 -5.80 14.15 -5.15
N LEU A 6 -5.87 13.35 -6.22
CA LEU A 6 -4.70 12.73 -6.83
C LEU A 6 -3.63 13.82 -7.04
N PRO A 7 -2.37 13.63 -6.61
CA PRO A 7 -1.32 14.59 -6.94
C PRO A 7 -1.17 14.70 -8.47
N PRO A 8 -0.78 15.87 -8.98
CA PRO A 8 -0.70 16.11 -10.42
C PRO A 8 0.38 15.20 -11.01
N ASP A 9 -0.02 14.43 -12.01
CA ASP A 9 0.81 13.69 -12.98
C ASP A 9 1.57 12.46 -12.49
N TYR A 10 0.85 11.47 -11.94
CA TYR A 10 1.37 10.10 -11.99
C TYR A 10 1.61 9.69 -13.45
N PRO A 11 2.73 8.98 -13.73
CA PRO A 11 2.92 8.37 -15.05
C PRO A 11 1.69 7.53 -15.42
N PRO A 12 1.20 7.59 -16.68
CA PRO A 12 -0.03 6.91 -17.06
C PRO A 12 -0.06 5.41 -16.73
N ALA A 13 1.10 4.76 -16.77
CA ALA A 13 1.24 3.36 -16.37
C ALA A 13 0.95 3.15 -14.88
N PHE A 14 1.55 3.96 -14.01
CA PHE A 14 1.32 3.91 -12.57
C PHE A 14 -0.13 4.28 -12.22
N ALA A 15 -0.68 5.33 -12.82
CA ALA A 15 -2.06 5.75 -12.58
C ALA A 15 -3.06 4.60 -12.83
N ARG A 16 -2.91 3.88 -13.95
CA ARG A 16 -3.75 2.71 -14.28
C ARG A 16 -3.59 1.57 -13.28
N GLN A 17 -2.35 1.28 -12.86
CA GLN A 17 -2.08 0.24 -11.86
C GLN A 17 -2.66 0.61 -10.49
N TYR A 18 -2.51 1.87 -10.09
CA TYR A 18 -3.04 2.41 -8.85
C TYR A 18 -4.58 2.36 -8.82
N ASP A 19 -5.25 2.80 -9.88
CA ASP A 19 -6.71 2.74 -10.00
C ASP A 19 -7.22 1.29 -9.98
N SER A 20 -6.55 0.38 -10.69
CA SER A 20 -6.86 -1.05 -10.66
C SER A 20 -6.72 -1.63 -9.25
N HIS A 21 -5.67 -1.24 -8.54
CA HIS A 21 -5.44 -1.65 -7.15
C HIS A 21 -6.58 -1.16 -6.24
N LEU A 22 -6.96 0.11 -6.31
CA LEU A 22 -8.07 0.66 -5.52
C LEU A 22 -9.38 -0.09 -5.79
N LYS A 23 -9.73 -0.31 -7.06
CA LYS A 23 -10.92 -1.07 -7.44
C LYS A 23 -10.90 -2.49 -6.87
N HIS A 24 -9.74 -3.15 -6.92
CA HIS A 24 -9.58 -4.50 -6.35
C HIS A 24 -9.77 -4.53 -4.82
N LEU A 25 -9.24 -3.53 -4.11
CA LEU A 25 -9.43 -3.40 -2.67
C LEU A 25 -10.91 -3.17 -2.31
N SER A 26 -11.62 -2.35 -3.09
CA SER A 26 -13.06 -2.11 -2.93
C SER A 26 -13.88 -3.37 -3.19
N LEU A 27 -13.57 -4.11 -4.27
CA LEU A 27 -14.28 -5.36 -4.62
C LEU A 27 -14.11 -6.45 -3.55
N LYS A 28 -13.04 -6.40 -2.76
CA LYS A 28 -12.83 -7.29 -1.60
C LYS A 28 -13.66 -6.92 -0.37
N GLY A 29 -14.44 -5.84 -0.42
CA GLY A 29 -15.24 -5.38 0.71
C GLY A 29 -14.41 -4.80 1.86
N LEU A 30 -13.19 -4.33 1.59
CA LEU A 30 -12.36 -3.71 2.63
C LEU A 30 -12.94 -2.37 3.08
N GLN A 31 -12.81 -2.08 4.37
CA GLN A 31 -13.25 -0.81 4.95
C GLN A 31 -12.49 0.37 4.32
N PRO A 32 -13.12 1.54 4.12
CA PRO A 32 -12.47 2.71 3.50
C PRO A 32 -11.14 3.09 4.15
N LYS A 33 -11.06 3.07 5.48
CA LYS A 33 -9.82 3.36 6.23
C LYS A 33 -8.67 2.41 5.88
N THR A 34 -8.98 1.16 5.54
CA THR A 34 -8.00 0.14 5.15
C THR A 34 -7.56 0.37 3.71
N ILE A 35 -8.50 0.70 2.83
CA ILE A 35 -8.20 1.09 1.45
C ILE A 35 -7.27 2.30 1.43
N ASP A 36 -7.56 3.35 2.22
CA ASP A 36 -6.72 4.55 2.32
C ASP A 36 -5.32 4.26 2.86
N ALA A 37 -5.19 3.31 3.79
CA ALA A 37 -3.90 2.89 4.31
C ALA A 37 -3.06 2.17 3.25
N TYR A 38 -3.66 1.23 2.51
CA TYR A 38 -2.95 0.49 1.45
C TYR A 38 -2.68 1.38 0.23
N ALA A 39 -3.58 2.29 -0.10
CA ALA A 39 -3.36 3.30 -1.13
C ALA A 39 -2.15 4.19 -0.80
N ARG A 40 -1.97 4.58 0.48
CA ARG A 40 -0.77 5.32 0.93
C ARG A 40 0.51 4.50 0.78
N ALA A 41 0.46 3.20 1.08
CA ALA A 41 1.58 2.30 0.87
C ALA A 41 2.05 2.28 -0.59
N ILE A 42 1.12 2.04 -1.54
CA ILE A 42 1.45 2.00 -2.97
C ILE A 42 2.00 3.34 -3.46
N ARG A 43 1.49 4.46 -2.94
CA ARG A 43 2.02 5.79 -3.29
C ARG A 43 3.43 6.04 -2.77
N ARG A 44 3.75 5.61 -1.54
CA ARG A 44 5.11 5.70 -0.99
C ARG A 44 6.09 4.85 -1.77
N LEU A 45 5.71 3.60 -2.03
CA LEU A 45 6.50 2.68 -2.83
C LEU A 45 6.73 3.24 -4.23
N GLY A 46 5.67 3.75 -4.86
CA GLY A 46 5.76 4.43 -6.16
C GLY A 46 6.74 5.60 -6.12
N ALA A 47 6.61 6.51 -5.15
CA ALA A 47 7.51 7.65 -5.03
C ALA A 47 8.99 7.25 -4.83
N TYR A 48 9.27 6.13 -4.15
CA TYR A 48 10.64 5.64 -3.95
C TYR A 48 11.25 5.03 -5.22
N PHE A 49 10.43 4.44 -6.09
CA PHE A 49 10.87 3.76 -7.32
C PHE A 49 10.48 4.51 -8.60
N ASP A 50 10.37 5.84 -8.55
CA ASP A 50 9.98 6.68 -9.70
C ASP A 50 8.71 6.20 -10.42
N TYR A 51 7.76 5.69 -9.64
CA TYR A 51 6.47 5.14 -10.06
C TYR A 51 6.56 3.92 -11.00
N ARG A 52 7.68 3.20 -10.99
CA ARG A 52 7.90 1.97 -11.76
C ARG A 52 7.84 0.74 -10.85
N LEU A 53 6.64 0.15 -10.74
CA LEU A 53 6.38 -0.99 -9.85
C LEU A 53 6.27 -2.34 -10.58
N ASP A 54 6.41 -2.34 -11.89
CA ASP A 54 6.16 -3.46 -12.82
C ASP A 54 7.19 -4.61 -12.72
N ALA A 55 8.39 -4.33 -12.20
CA ALA A 55 9.46 -5.33 -12.10
C ALA A 55 10.38 -5.11 -10.89
N LEU A 56 9.82 -4.86 -9.70
CA LEU A 56 10.62 -4.76 -8.48
C LEU A 56 11.25 -6.11 -8.12
N SER A 57 12.58 -6.12 -8.01
CA SER A 57 13.32 -7.27 -7.49
C SER A 57 13.25 -7.35 -5.96
N GLU A 58 13.50 -8.54 -5.42
CA GLU A 58 13.58 -8.76 -3.97
C GLU A 58 14.65 -7.88 -3.31
N ALA A 59 15.79 -7.67 -3.97
CA ALA A 59 16.84 -6.78 -3.49
C ALA A 59 16.36 -5.33 -3.38
N GLN A 60 15.62 -4.84 -4.38
CA GLN A 60 15.03 -3.49 -4.35
C GLN A 60 14.01 -3.35 -3.22
N LEU A 61 13.14 -4.35 -3.02
CA LEU A 61 12.20 -4.35 -1.90
C LEU A 61 12.91 -4.38 -0.55
N THR A 62 13.99 -5.15 -0.43
CA THR A 62 14.81 -5.23 0.78
C THR A 62 15.44 -3.88 1.12
N GLU A 63 15.99 -3.19 0.13
CA GLU A 63 16.54 -1.84 0.30
C GLU A 63 15.46 -0.85 0.76
N TYR A 64 14.31 -0.86 0.09
CA TYR A 64 13.17 -0.01 0.45
C TYR A 64 12.74 -0.21 1.90
N PHE A 65 12.53 -1.46 2.32
CA PHE A 65 12.08 -1.74 3.68
C PHE A 65 13.15 -1.43 4.73
N SER A 66 14.43 -1.59 4.40
CA SER A 66 15.54 -1.22 5.28
C SER A 66 15.58 0.30 5.52
N ALA A 67 15.44 1.09 4.45
CA ALA A 67 15.31 2.54 4.55
C ALA A 67 14.02 2.98 5.28
N LEU A 68 12.92 2.27 5.07
CA LEU A 68 11.63 2.56 5.70
C LEU A 68 11.67 2.31 7.21
N ILE A 69 12.30 1.23 7.66
CA ILE A 69 12.48 0.92 9.10
C ILE A 69 13.30 2.01 9.79
N GLY A 70 14.31 2.58 9.11
CA GLY A 70 15.13 3.66 9.66
C GLY A 70 14.41 5.01 9.81
N SER A 71 13.29 5.20 9.12
CA SER A 71 12.60 6.50 9.02
C SER A 71 11.15 6.50 9.49
N HIS A 72 10.52 5.33 9.64
CA HIS A 72 9.10 5.20 9.96
C HIS A 72 8.86 4.20 11.11
N SER A 73 7.68 4.32 11.75
CA SER A 73 7.28 3.36 12.78
C SER A 73 7.03 1.97 12.20
N TRP A 74 7.19 0.95 13.04
CA TRP A 74 6.94 -0.44 12.65
C TRP A 74 5.51 -0.69 12.13
N SER A 75 4.52 0.05 12.66
CA SER A 75 3.14 0.01 12.16
C SER A 75 3.02 0.53 10.72
N ALA A 76 3.81 1.54 10.34
CA ALA A 76 3.85 2.03 8.97
C ALA A 76 4.53 1.03 8.02
N VAL A 77 5.61 0.38 8.47
CA VAL A 77 6.31 -0.67 7.70
C VAL A 77 5.37 -1.86 7.43
N LYS A 78 4.61 -2.31 8.43
CA LYS A 78 3.61 -3.38 8.26
C LYS A 78 2.55 -3.02 7.23
N LEU A 79 2.06 -1.78 7.23
CA LEU A 79 1.06 -1.34 6.25
C LEU A 79 1.60 -1.40 4.81
N ASP A 80 2.89 -1.09 4.62
CA ASP A 80 3.52 -1.17 3.29
C ASP A 80 3.71 -2.62 2.83
N LEU A 81 4.11 -3.49 3.75
CA LEU A 81 4.18 -4.93 3.49
C LEU A 81 2.81 -5.51 3.12
N TYR A 82 1.75 -5.13 3.83
CA TYR A 82 0.39 -5.58 3.52
C TYR A 82 -0.16 -5.00 2.22
N GLY A 83 0.20 -3.77 1.87
CA GLY A 83 -0.15 -3.18 0.57
C GLY A 83 0.48 -3.94 -0.61
N LEU A 84 1.66 -4.52 -0.42
CA LEU A 84 2.38 -5.35 -1.37
C LEU A 84 1.88 -6.82 -1.41
N GLN A 85 1.41 -7.34 -0.28
CA GLN A 85 0.96 -8.72 -0.16
C GLN A 85 -0.34 -8.95 -0.96
N ARG A 86 -0.22 -9.47 -2.18
CA ARG A 86 -1.36 -10.06 -2.91
C ARG A 86 -1.95 -11.18 -2.03
N PRO A 87 -3.22 -11.13 -1.60
CA PRO A 87 -3.76 -12.20 -0.77
C PRO A 87 -3.87 -13.46 -1.63
N LYS A 88 -3.35 -14.57 -1.12
CA LYS A 88 -3.65 -15.90 -1.65
C LYS A 88 -4.97 -16.37 -1.06
N GLY A 89 -6.01 -16.45 -1.89
CA GLY A 89 -7.23 -17.24 -1.67
C GLY A 89 -8.22 -16.77 -0.58
N PRO A 90 -9.50 -17.19 -0.67
CA PRO A 90 -10.53 -16.86 0.31
C PRO A 90 -10.38 -17.78 1.54
N GLY A 91 -10.21 -17.17 2.73
CA GLY A 91 -10.09 -17.91 3.99
C GLY A 91 -9.40 -17.15 5.13
N SER A 92 -8.68 -16.06 4.84
CA SER A 92 -8.10 -15.22 5.89
C SER A 92 -9.13 -14.24 6.44
N HIS A 93 -9.88 -14.66 7.46
CA HIS A 93 -10.73 -13.78 8.25
C HIS A 93 -9.82 -12.89 9.13
N PHE A 94 -9.65 -11.63 8.75
CA PHE A 94 -8.79 -10.68 9.46
C PHE A 94 -9.66 -9.75 10.33
N SER A 95 -9.64 -9.98 11.64
CA SER A 95 -10.20 -9.06 12.64
C SER A 95 -9.14 -8.06 13.10
N PRO A 96 -9.24 -6.76 12.78
CA PRO A 96 -8.32 -5.76 13.28
C PRO A 96 -8.73 -5.31 14.68
N HIS A 97 -8.56 -6.17 15.69
CA HIS A 97 -8.52 -5.72 17.07
C HIS A 97 -7.10 -5.28 17.42
N LEU A 98 -6.71 -4.09 16.94
CA LEU A 98 -5.66 -3.35 17.61
C LEU A 98 -6.33 -2.60 18.77
N GLY A 99 -6.39 -3.28 19.90
CA GLY A 99 -6.75 -2.73 21.19
C GLY A 99 -5.77 -1.63 21.62
N ARG A 100 -6.33 -0.68 22.36
CA ARG A 100 -5.68 0.37 23.15
C ARG A 100 -4.64 -0.18 24.13
N ASN A 101 -3.75 0.72 24.56
CA ASN A 101 -2.83 0.65 25.72
C ASN A 101 -1.69 -0.36 25.55
N ILE A 102 -0.42 0.00 25.74
CA ILE A 102 0.27 0.92 26.67
C ILE A 102 1.56 1.41 26.02
#